data_AF-A0A1X6Y4H8-F1
#
_entry.id   AF-A0A1X6Y4H8-F1
#
_cell.length_a   1.000
_cell.length_b   1.000
_cell.length_c   1.000
_cell.angle_alpha   90.00
_cell.angle_beta   90.00
_cell.angle_gamma   90.00
#
_symmetry.space_group_name_H-M   'P 1'
#
loop_
_entity.id
_entity.type
_entity.pdbx_description
1 polymer ?
#
loop_
_entity_poly.entity_id
_entity_poly.type
_entity_poly.pdbx_seq_one_letter_code
_entity_poly.pdbx_strand_id
1 'polypeptide(L)'
;MRRFSKWPIHPFGTAANHLPEAIVTARAGIPAMEMPPAVALLLPNAGGAQDVLDDLGDVAPPALGLFLADPNLLTERLSRRIARHRRWVCNFPSVGQHEHAFRRYLSEVDLDHAREMRVLSDLRRAGLSTIATVSTRRDVDVALAARPNALLVVPPVPEFATGGVSLARRVELERSIASQSDGLPMIGLRTAGEDASGLDAGLMPPTELSR
;
A
#
# COMPACT_ATOMS: atom_id res chain seq x y z
N MET A 1 2.11 -21.91 8.50
CA MET A 1 1.98 -21.40 7.11
C MET A 1 1.24 -20.07 7.17
N ARG A 2 1.85 -18.98 6.71
CA ARG A 2 1.22 -17.64 6.70
C ARG A 2 0.05 -17.62 5.71
N ARG A 3 -1.01 -16.89 6.06
CA ARG A 3 -2.16 -16.63 5.18
C ARG A 3 -1.99 -15.28 4.48
N PHE A 4 -2.58 -15.14 3.31
CA PHE A 4 -2.43 -13.96 2.46
C PHE A 4 -3.79 -13.37 2.13
N SER A 5 -3.82 -12.05 2.00
CA SER A 5 -4.99 -11.28 1.57
C SER A 5 -4.75 -10.77 0.17
N LYS A 6 -5.66 -11.07 -0.76
CA LYS A 6 -5.67 -10.51 -2.10
C LYS A 6 -6.61 -9.32 -2.12
N TRP A 7 -6.10 -8.14 -2.46
CA TRP A 7 -6.85 -6.90 -2.62
C TRP A 7 -7.07 -6.63 -4.11
N PRO A 8 -8.26 -6.92 -4.68
CA PRO A 8 -8.52 -6.68 -6.09
C PRO A 8 -8.43 -5.20 -6.43
N ILE A 9 -7.85 -4.87 -7.57
CA ILE A 9 -7.88 -3.52 -8.15
C ILE A 9 -8.91 -3.52 -9.27
N HIS A 10 -9.97 -2.74 -9.08
CA HIS A 10 -11.02 -2.57 -10.08
C HIS A 10 -10.75 -1.32 -10.92
N PRO A 11 -10.57 -1.44 -12.25
CA PRO A 11 -10.27 -0.30 -13.11
C PRO A 11 -11.52 0.56 -13.34
N PHE A 12 -11.35 1.88 -13.33
CA PHE A 12 -12.39 2.87 -13.70
C PHE A 12 -12.04 3.67 -14.96
N GLY A 13 -10.76 3.77 -15.32
CA GLY A 13 -10.28 4.54 -16.47
C GLY A 13 -9.15 3.85 -17.25
N THR A 14 -8.75 4.43 -18.38
CA THR A 14 -7.72 3.85 -19.27
C THR A 14 -6.34 3.78 -18.65
N ALA A 15 -6.00 4.71 -17.74
CA ALA A 15 -4.73 4.68 -17.01
C ALA A 15 -4.60 3.43 -16.12
N ALA A 16 -5.72 2.83 -15.71
CA ALA A 16 -5.73 1.61 -14.92
C ALA A 16 -5.30 0.35 -15.70
N ASN A 17 -5.26 0.40 -17.04
CA ASN A 17 -4.82 -0.73 -17.86
C ASN A 17 -3.36 -1.12 -17.63
N HIS A 18 -2.57 -0.21 -17.06
CA HIS A 18 -1.16 -0.45 -16.71
C HIS A 18 -0.96 -0.83 -15.24
N LEU A 19 -2.01 -0.74 -14.41
CA LEU A 19 -1.96 -1.10 -13.00
C LEU A 19 -2.01 -2.63 -12.81
N PRO A 20 -1.49 -3.15 -11.68
CA PRO A 20 -1.65 -4.56 -11.36
C PRO A 20 -3.12 -4.88 -11.04
N GLU A 21 -3.56 -6.09 -11.37
CA GLU A 21 -4.95 -6.54 -11.13
C GLU A 21 -5.30 -6.69 -9.64
N ALA A 22 -4.29 -6.84 -8.76
CA ALA A 22 -4.47 -6.91 -7.32
C ALA A 22 -3.16 -6.62 -6.59
N ILE A 23 -3.28 -6.28 -5.30
CA ILE A 23 -2.17 -6.23 -4.34
C ILE A 23 -2.32 -7.42 -3.39
N VAL A 24 -1.26 -8.19 -3.18
CA VAL A 24 -1.23 -9.27 -2.19
C VAL A 24 -0.44 -8.84 -0.97
N THR A 25 -1.05 -8.92 0.20
CA THR A 25 -0.42 -8.61 1.50
C THR A 25 -0.41 -9.85 2.38
N ALA A 26 0.42 -9.83 3.43
CA ALA A 26 0.19 -10.73 4.56
C ALA A 26 -1.22 -10.49 5.13
N ARG A 27 -1.88 -11.55 5.58
CA ARG A 27 -3.17 -11.44 6.29
C ARG A 27 -2.90 -11.07 7.75
N ALA A 28 -3.62 -10.08 8.26
CA ALA A 28 -3.65 -9.78 9.68
C ALA A 28 -4.35 -10.92 10.45
N GLY A 29 -3.85 -11.27 11.64
CA GLY A 29 -4.39 -12.35 12.47
C GLY A 29 -5.76 -12.06 13.10
N ILE A 30 -6.26 -10.82 12.97
CA ILE A 30 -7.52 -10.38 13.59
C ILE A 30 -8.67 -10.46 12.58
N PRO A 31 -9.86 -10.98 12.97
CA PRO A 31 -11.04 -10.98 12.12
C PRO A 31 -11.45 -9.56 11.68
N ALA A 32 -11.88 -9.42 10.42
CA ALA A 32 -12.29 -8.12 9.84
C ALA A 32 -13.52 -7.47 10.52
N MET A 33 -14.29 -8.23 11.30
CA MET A 33 -15.43 -7.68 12.05
C MET A 33 -15.01 -6.81 13.24
N GLU A 34 -13.77 -6.94 13.71
CA GLU A 34 -13.25 -6.17 14.85
C GLU A 34 -12.50 -4.91 14.40
N MET A 35 -11.97 -4.91 13.17
CA MET A 35 -11.13 -3.82 12.66
C MET A 35 -11.15 -3.76 11.13
N PRO A 36 -11.26 -2.56 10.51
CA PRO A 36 -11.14 -2.41 9.06
C PRO A 36 -9.85 -3.06 8.52
N PRO A 37 -9.90 -3.85 7.43
CA PRO A 37 -8.74 -4.63 6.98
C PRO A 37 -7.49 -3.81 6.69
N ALA A 38 -7.64 -2.57 6.20
CA ALA A 38 -6.50 -1.68 5.89
C ALA A 38 -5.77 -1.20 7.16
N VAL A 39 -6.48 -1.17 8.30
CA VAL A 39 -5.91 -0.86 9.62
C VAL A 39 -5.32 -2.11 10.24
N ALA A 40 -5.98 -3.26 10.11
CA ALA A 40 -5.49 -4.53 10.64
C ALA A 40 -4.10 -4.92 10.09
N LEU A 41 -3.77 -4.51 8.86
CA LEU A 41 -2.44 -4.70 8.28
C LEU A 41 -1.31 -4.01 9.06
N LEU A 42 -1.59 -2.92 9.78
CA LEU A 42 -0.61 -2.16 10.56
C LEU A 42 -0.30 -2.82 11.92
N LEU A 43 -1.05 -3.84 12.31
CA LEU A 43 -0.77 -4.60 13.51
C LEU A 43 0.51 -5.42 13.33
N PRO A 44 1.20 -5.77 14.44
CA PRO A 44 2.34 -6.67 14.39
C PRO A 44 1.97 -8.02 13.75
N ASN A 45 2.20 -8.12 12.45
CA ASN A 45 2.13 -9.38 11.72
C ASN A 45 3.49 -10.06 11.93
N ALA A 46 3.50 -11.35 12.26
CA ALA A 46 4.65 -12.08 12.82
C ALA A 46 5.89 -12.26 11.89
N GLY A 47 6.19 -11.30 11.01
CA GLY A 47 7.44 -11.21 10.26
C GLY A 47 7.46 -10.06 9.26
N GLY A 48 8.66 -9.63 8.90
CA GLY A 48 8.97 -8.53 8.00
C GLY A 48 8.76 -8.88 6.51
N ALA A 49 9.15 -7.97 5.62
CA ALA A 49 8.90 -8.15 4.19
C ALA A 49 9.64 -9.35 3.58
N GLN A 50 10.78 -9.75 4.16
CA GLN A 50 11.49 -10.98 3.76
C GLN A 50 10.70 -12.24 4.15
N ASP A 51 10.16 -12.29 5.37
CA ASP A 51 9.36 -13.42 5.85
C ASP A 51 8.10 -13.61 5.00
N VAL A 52 7.47 -12.50 4.59
CA VAL A 52 6.31 -12.54 3.68
C VAL A 52 6.67 -13.22 2.35
N LEU A 53 7.84 -12.91 1.80
CA LEU A 53 8.31 -13.52 0.56
C LEU A 53 8.75 -14.97 0.73
N ASP A 54 9.37 -15.31 1.87
CA ASP A 54 9.76 -16.69 2.18
C ASP A 54 8.53 -17.57 2.31
N ASP A 55 7.51 -17.08 3.02
CA ASP A 55 6.25 -17.77 3.11
C ASP A 55 5.60 -17.90 1.74
N LEU A 56 5.63 -16.88 0.87
CA LEU A 56 4.99 -16.87 -0.47
C LEU A 56 5.41 -18.04 -1.37
N GLY A 57 6.65 -18.52 -1.24
CA GLY A 57 7.19 -19.59 -2.08
C GLY A 57 7.19 -19.20 -3.55
N ASP A 58 6.72 -20.10 -4.42
CA ASP A 58 6.70 -19.90 -5.88
C ASP A 58 5.46 -19.15 -6.40
N VAL A 59 4.55 -18.72 -5.51
CA VAL A 59 3.36 -17.97 -5.91
C VAL A 59 3.77 -16.59 -6.46
N ALA A 60 3.27 -16.23 -7.65
CA ALA A 60 3.65 -15.04 -8.40
C ALA A 60 2.51 -13.99 -8.49
N PRO A 61 2.22 -13.24 -7.41
CA PRO A 61 1.08 -12.34 -7.34
C PRO A 61 1.26 -11.07 -8.20
N PRO A 62 0.17 -10.47 -8.71
CA PRO A 62 0.17 -9.25 -9.54
C PRO A 62 1.00 -8.10 -8.98
N ALA A 63 0.87 -7.83 -7.69
CA ALA A 63 1.70 -6.91 -6.93
C ALA A 63 1.82 -7.39 -5.48
N LEU A 64 2.85 -6.92 -4.80
CA LEU A 64 3.09 -7.18 -3.39
C LEU A 64 2.92 -5.92 -2.56
N GLY A 65 2.08 -5.99 -1.54
CA GLY A 65 2.02 -4.98 -0.47
C GLY A 65 2.88 -5.42 0.71
N LEU A 66 3.90 -4.63 1.02
CA LEU A 66 4.91 -4.94 2.02
C LEU A 66 5.11 -3.76 2.97
N PHE A 67 5.37 -4.04 4.24
CA PHE A 67 5.84 -3.03 5.18
C PHE A 67 7.31 -2.72 4.89
N LEU A 68 7.58 -1.58 4.25
CA LEU A 68 8.93 -1.25 3.75
C LEU A 68 9.79 -0.50 4.75
N ALA A 69 9.27 -0.14 5.93
CA ALA A 69 10.06 0.49 6.99
C ALA A 69 10.88 -0.51 7.81
N ASP A 70 10.75 -1.83 7.58
CA ASP A 70 11.50 -2.88 8.28
C ASP A 70 13.03 -2.65 8.23
N PRO A 71 13.72 -2.44 9.37
CA PRO A 71 15.13 -2.06 9.41
C PRO A 71 16.06 -3.16 8.87
N ASN A 72 15.62 -4.43 8.91
CA ASN A 72 16.37 -5.58 8.42
C ASN A 72 16.17 -5.84 6.92
N LEU A 73 15.42 -4.97 6.23
CA LEU A 73 15.16 -5.09 4.81
C LEU A 73 16.40 -4.78 3.98
N LEU A 74 16.88 -5.79 3.23
CA LEU A 74 17.94 -5.63 2.24
C LEU A 74 17.32 -5.44 0.85
N THR A 75 17.27 -4.20 0.36
CA THR A 75 16.52 -3.86 -0.87
C THR A 75 17.04 -4.58 -2.11
N GLU A 76 18.34 -4.86 -2.22
CA GLU A 76 18.91 -5.64 -3.35
C GLU A 76 18.50 -7.12 -3.33
N ARG A 77 18.37 -7.71 -2.14
CA ARG A 77 17.87 -9.08 -2.01
C ARG A 77 16.38 -9.11 -2.32
N LEU A 78 15.65 -8.10 -1.84
CA LEU A 78 14.23 -7.93 -2.09
C LEU A 78 13.95 -7.80 -3.59
N SER A 79 14.64 -6.89 -4.28
CA SER A 79 14.45 -6.62 -5.71
C SER A 79 14.70 -7.86 -6.55
N ARG A 80 15.79 -8.60 -6.31
CA ARG A 80 16.10 -9.84 -7.03
C ARG A 80 15.05 -10.93 -6.84
N ARG A 81 14.46 -11.03 -5.65
CA ARG A 81 13.40 -12.01 -5.38
C ARG A 81 12.10 -11.62 -6.08
N ILE A 82 11.72 -10.35 -6.02
CA ILE A 82 10.49 -9.85 -6.63
C ILE A 82 10.58 -9.88 -8.16
N ALA A 83 11.73 -9.50 -8.74
CA ALA A 83 11.97 -9.48 -10.17
C ALA A 83 11.78 -10.84 -10.86
N ARG A 84 11.90 -11.95 -10.11
CA ARG A 84 11.60 -13.30 -10.62
C ARG A 84 10.11 -13.55 -10.83
N HIS A 85 9.25 -12.81 -10.14
CA HIS A 85 7.87 -13.21 -9.94
C HIS A 85 6.82 -12.13 -10.16
N ARG A 86 7.11 -10.82 -10.30
CA ARG A 86 6.29 -9.74 -10.93
C ARG A 86 6.95 -8.35 -10.82
N ARG A 87 6.42 -7.35 -11.53
CA ARG A 87 6.98 -5.99 -11.61
C ARG A 87 6.56 -5.08 -10.45
N TRP A 88 5.43 -5.30 -9.76
CA TRP A 88 4.84 -4.28 -8.89
C TRP A 88 5.06 -4.49 -7.39
N VAL A 89 5.46 -3.42 -6.69
CA VAL A 89 5.60 -3.37 -5.22
C VAL A 89 4.87 -2.14 -4.66
N CYS A 90 4.21 -2.31 -3.53
CA CYS A 90 3.50 -1.25 -2.81
C CYS A 90 3.94 -1.23 -1.33
N ASN A 91 4.18 -0.06 -0.76
CA ASN A 91 4.33 0.08 0.71
C ASN A 91 2.94 0.06 1.36
N PHE A 92 2.26 -1.08 1.33
CA PHE A 92 0.96 -1.26 1.96
C PHE A 92 0.97 -2.54 2.79
N PRO A 93 0.95 -2.45 4.14
CA PRO A 93 0.74 -1.25 4.97
C PRO A 93 1.90 -0.23 4.93
N SER A 94 1.61 1.03 5.31
CA SER A 94 2.57 2.13 5.37
C SER A 94 2.59 2.84 6.73
N VAL A 95 3.78 3.26 7.16
CA VAL A 95 3.98 4.19 8.28
C VAL A 95 3.23 5.52 8.09
N GLY A 96 3.06 5.95 6.83
CA GLY A 96 2.34 7.17 6.46
C GLY A 96 0.88 7.18 6.94
N GLN A 97 0.28 6.00 7.15
CA GLN A 97 -1.09 5.84 7.63
C GLN A 97 -1.25 6.24 9.10
N HIS A 98 -0.18 6.27 9.90
CA HIS A 98 -0.29 6.64 11.32
C HIS A 98 -0.32 8.15 11.55
N GLU A 99 -0.82 8.54 12.73
CA GLU A 99 -0.86 9.94 13.17
C GLU A 99 0.54 10.52 13.45
N HIS A 100 0.61 11.85 13.57
CA HIS A 100 1.88 12.59 13.68
C HIS A 100 2.69 12.20 14.92
N ALA A 101 2.04 12.00 16.07
CA ALA A 101 2.74 11.66 17.31
C ALA A 101 3.43 10.30 17.18
N PHE A 102 2.71 9.27 16.69
CA PHE A 102 3.28 7.95 16.47
C PHE A 102 4.40 7.95 15.42
N ARG A 103 4.22 8.70 14.32
CA ARG A 103 5.24 8.84 13.27
C ARG A 103 6.54 9.46 13.80
N ARG A 104 6.48 10.36 14.79
CA ARG A 104 7.68 10.93 15.41
C ARG A 104 8.49 9.86 16.14
N TYR A 105 7.84 9.01 16.95
CA TYR A 105 8.53 7.90 17.62
C TYR A 105 9.18 6.94 16.63
N LEU A 106 8.49 6.62 15.54
CA LEU A 106 9.07 5.77 14.50
C LEU A 106 10.27 6.42 13.79
N SER A 107 10.26 7.75 13.59
CA SER A 107 11.39 8.46 12.99
C SER A 107 12.65 8.46 13.87
N GLU A 108 12.51 8.40 15.19
CA GLU A 108 13.65 8.32 16.11
C GLU A 108 14.45 7.01 15.96
N VAL A 109 13.84 5.97 15.37
CA VAL A 109 14.44 4.67 15.11
C VAL A 109 14.58 4.37 13.61
N ASP A 110 14.52 5.39 12.74
CA ASP A 110 14.57 5.29 11.27
C ASP A 110 13.50 4.34 10.68
N LEU A 111 12.36 4.18 11.35
CA LEU A 111 11.21 3.41 10.88
C LEU A 111 10.15 4.33 10.26
N ASP A 112 10.57 5.36 9.52
CA ASP A 112 9.68 6.40 9.03
C ASP A 112 9.20 6.20 7.57
N HIS A 113 8.25 7.05 7.17
CA HIS A 113 7.74 7.10 5.80
C HIS A 113 8.83 7.46 4.78
N ALA A 114 9.84 8.25 5.16
CA ALA A 114 10.93 8.59 4.26
C ALA A 114 11.77 7.35 3.92
N ARG A 115 11.97 6.42 4.87
CA ARG A 115 12.59 5.12 4.63
C ARG A 115 11.80 4.29 3.62
N GLU A 116 10.48 4.21 3.76
CA GLU A 116 9.64 3.52 2.78
C GLU A 116 9.83 4.09 1.37
N MET A 117 9.88 5.41 1.24
CA MET A 117 10.10 6.08 -0.04
C MET A 117 11.51 5.85 -0.61
N ARG A 118 12.55 5.79 0.24
CA ARG A 118 13.91 5.39 -0.18
C ARG A 118 13.91 3.97 -0.75
N VAL A 119 13.27 3.03 -0.05
CA VAL A 119 13.16 1.64 -0.51
C VAL A 119 12.39 1.55 -1.83
N LEU A 120 11.26 2.25 -1.99
CA LEU A 120 10.54 2.29 -3.26
C LEU A 120 11.40 2.86 -4.40
N SER A 121 12.14 3.93 -4.14
CA SER A 121 13.07 4.52 -5.12
C SER A 121 14.15 3.53 -5.56
N ASP A 122 14.72 2.78 -4.63
CA ASP A 122 15.71 1.73 -4.90
C ASP A 122 15.10 0.57 -5.70
N LEU A 123 13.91 0.10 -5.34
CA LEU A 123 13.18 -0.94 -6.08
C LEU A 123 12.87 -0.49 -7.52
N ARG A 124 12.48 0.77 -7.69
CA ARG A 124 12.28 1.36 -9.02
C ARG A 124 13.56 1.43 -9.83
N ARG A 125 14.68 1.84 -9.22
CA ARG A 125 16.01 1.81 -9.86
C ARG A 125 16.43 0.40 -10.27
N ALA A 126 15.96 -0.62 -9.56
CA ALA A 126 16.13 -2.03 -9.92
C ALA A 126 15.15 -2.53 -11.01
N GLY A 127 14.34 -1.65 -11.61
CA GLY A 127 13.45 -1.96 -12.73
C GLY A 127 12.06 -2.43 -12.33
N LEU A 128 11.70 -2.35 -11.04
CA LEU A 128 10.34 -2.67 -10.57
C LEU A 128 9.42 -1.47 -10.73
N SER A 129 8.16 -1.75 -11.04
CA SER A 129 7.06 -0.79 -10.92
C SER A 129 6.65 -0.64 -9.45
N THR A 130 6.30 0.57 -9.03
CA THR A 130 6.04 0.88 -7.62
C THR A 130 4.75 1.66 -7.42
N ILE A 131 4.06 1.39 -6.32
CA ILE A 131 2.89 2.12 -5.86
C ILE A 131 3.24 2.73 -4.50
N ALA A 132 3.16 4.05 -4.37
CA ALA A 132 3.37 4.73 -3.09
C ALA A 132 2.03 4.94 -2.38
N THR A 133 1.90 4.43 -1.16
CA THR A 133 0.78 4.70 -0.27
C THR A 133 0.89 6.11 0.29
N VAL A 134 -0.17 6.90 0.17
CA VAL A 134 -0.27 8.26 0.69
C VAL A 134 -1.55 8.39 1.52
N SER A 135 -1.40 8.92 2.73
CA SER A 135 -2.54 9.12 3.65
C SER A 135 -2.84 10.56 3.98
N THR A 136 -1.94 11.47 3.61
CA THR A 136 -2.14 12.90 3.84
C THR A 136 -1.52 13.71 2.71
N ARG A 137 -2.12 14.86 2.39
CA ARG A 137 -1.62 15.76 1.33
C ARG A 137 -0.15 16.14 1.50
N ARG A 138 0.30 16.36 2.74
CA ARG A 138 1.70 16.75 3.03
C ARG A 138 2.74 15.68 2.69
N ASP A 139 2.33 14.42 2.54
CA ASP A 139 3.25 13.32 2.20
C ASP A 139 3.41 13.14 0.68
N VAL A 140 2.61 13.85 -0.14
CA VAL A 140 2.60 13.70 -1.61
C VAL A 140 3.96 14.06 -2.21
N ASP A 141 4.54 15.20 -1.86
CA ASP A 141 5.83 15.63 -2.42
C ASP A 141 6.95 14.62 -2.14
N VAL A 142 6.96 14.05 -0.91
CA VAL A 142 7.93 13.01 -0.52
C VAL A 142 7.68 11.72 -1.29
N ALA A 143 6.42 11.34 -1.52
CA ALA A 143 6.07 10.20 -2.34
C ALA A 143 6.49 10.39 -3.81
N LEU A 144 6.22 11.56 -4.39
CA LEU A 144 6.60 11.89 -5.77
C LEU A 144 8.12 11.93 -5.97
N ALA A 145 8.90 12.31 -4.95
CA ALA A 145 10.35 12.24 -5.01
C ALA A 145 10.88 10.81 -5.22
N ALA A 146 10.16 9.78 -4.78
CA ALA A 146 10.47 8.37 -5.07
C ALA A 146 10.11 7.95 -6.51
N ARG A 147 9.41 8.82 -7.25
CA ARG A 147 8.92 8.63 -8.64
C ARG A 147 8.07 7.36 -8.82
N PRO A 148 7.08 7.08 -7.97
CA PRO A 148 6.26 5.88 -8.12
C PRO A 148 5.52 5.87 -9.45
N ASN A 149 5.05 4.69 -9.87
CA ASN A 149 4.25 4.54 -11.08
C ASN A 149 2.76 4.81 -10.83
N ALA A 150 2.32 4.76 -9.57
CA ALA A 150 0.96 5.07 -9.14
C ALA A 150 0.94 5.47 -7.66
N LEU A 151 -0.14 6.11 -7.24
CA LEU A 151 -0.41 6.42 -5.83
C LEU A 151 -1.57 5.56 -5.31
N LEU A 152 -1.42 5.02 -4.11
CA LEU A 152 -2.51 4.40 -3.36
C LEU A 152 -2.94 5.34 -2.23
N VAL A 153 -4.13 5.90 -2.32
CA VAL A 153 -4.70 6.79 -1.30
C VAL A 153 -5.44 5.97 -0.26
N VAL A 154 -4.98 6.04 0.98
CA VAL A 154 -5.60 5.36 2.13
C VAL A 154 -5.77 6.38 3.25
N PRO A 155 -6.98 6.58 3.81
CA PRO A 155 -7.16 7.48 4.94
C PRO A 155 -6.21 7.15 6.11
N PRO A 156 -5.82 8.14 6.92
CA PRO A 156 -4.98 7.88 8.09
C PRO A 156 -5.78 7.10 9.15
N VAL A 157 -5.10 6.28 9.95
CA VAL A 157 -5.68 5.39 10.97
C VAL A 157 -6.70 6.08 11.89
N PRO A 158 -6.46 7.30 12.41
CA PRO A 158 -7.44 7.96 13.27
C PRO A 158 -8.82 8.17 12.63
N GLU A 159 -8.91 8.25 11.29
CA GLU A 159 -10.21 8.38 10.62
C GLU A 159 -11.04 7.08 10.70
N PHE A 160 -10.43 5.95 11.03
CA PHE A 160 -11.11 4.67 11.23
C PHE A 160 -11.55 4.43 12.68
N ALA A 161 -11.42 5.42 13.59
CA ALA A 161 -11.71 5.26 15.01
C ALA A 161 -13.15 4.80 15.29
N THR A 162 -14.11 5.13 14.42
CA THR A 162 -15.51 4.74 14.54
C THR A 162 -15.94 3.69 13.49
N GLY A 163 -14.99 2.99 12.87
CA GLY A 163 -15.23 1.99 11.83
C GLY A 163 -14.73 2.42 10.45
N GLY A 164 -15.49 2.10 9.40
CA GLY A 164 -15.12 2.46 8.02
C GLY A 164 -15.22 3.97 7.77
N VAL A 165 -14.23 4.54 7.09
CA VAL A 165 -14.26 5.96 6.65
C VAL A 165 -15.32 6.14 5.57
N SER A 166 -16.17 7.15 5.69
CA SER A 166 -17.24 7.42 4.71
C SER A 166 -16.68 7.74 3.31
N LEU A 167 -17.46 7.43 2.27
CA LEU A 167 -17.06 7.73 0.88
C LEU A 167 -16.78 9.23 0.68
N ALA A 168 -17.62 10.10 1.22
CA ALA A 168 -17.44 11.56 1.11
C ALA A 168 -16.08 12.01 1.66
N ARG A 169 -15.66 11.46 2.81
CA ARG A 169 -14.37 11.78 3.41
C ARG A 169 -13.19 11.23 2.61
N ARG A 170 -13.31 10.00 2.08
CA ARG A 170 -12.30 9.43 1.16
C ARG A 170 -12.13 10.29 -0.08
N VAL A 171 -13.23 10.71 -0.70
CA VAL A 171 -13.22 11.57 -1.90
C VAL A 171 -12.59 12.93 -1.62
N GLU A 172 -12.84 13.53 -0.45
CA GLU A 172 -12.20 14.78 -0.05
C GLU A 172 -10.67 14.64 0.03
N LEU A 173 -10.19 13.57 0.68
CA LEU A 173 -8.76 13.26 0.76
C LEU A 173 -8.16 13.04 -0.62
N GLU A 174 -8.80 12.22 -1.45
CA GLU A 174 -8.36 11.89 -2.81
C GLU A 174 -8.25 13.14 -3.68
N ARG A 175 -9.24 14.03 -3.67
CA ARG A 175 -9.17 15.32 -4.38
C ARG A 175 -8.03 16.20 -3.89
N SER A 176 -7.80 16.22 -2.58
CA SER A 176 -6.69 17.01 -2.01
C SER A 176 -5.33 16.51 -2.50
N ILE A 177 -5.15 15.19 -2.65
CA ILE A 177 -3.93 14.56 -3.15
C ILE A 177 -3.82 14.72 -4.68
N ALA A 178 -4.91 14.56 -5.41
CA ALA A 178 -4.94 14.69 -6.87
C ALA A 178 -4.45 16.06 -7.35
N SER A 179 -4.71 17.13 -6.57
CA SER A 179 -4.21 18.48 -6.87
C SER A 179 -2.67 18.60 -6.91
N GLN A 180 -1.95 17.59 -6.41
CA GLN A 180 -0.49 17.55 -6.30
C GLN A 180 0.12 16.28 -6.91
N SER A 181 -0.66 15.36 -7.48
CA SER A 181 -0.17 14.02 -7.88
C SER A 181 0.62 13.97 -9.20
N ASP A 182 0.82 15.12 -9.87
CA ASP A 182 1.47 15.24 -11.18
C ASP A 182 0.87 14.31 -12.25
N GLY A 183 -0.44 14.05 -12.16
CA GLY A 183 -1.17 13.18 -13.10
C GLY A 183 -0.86 11.68 -12.98
N LEU A 184 -0.19 11.24 -11.91
CA LEU A 184 0.02 9.82 -11.66
C LEU A 184 -1.33 9.08 -11.47
N PRO A 185 -1.43 7.81 -11.94
CA PRO A 185 -2.60 6.99 -11.68
C PRO A 185 -2.89 6.89 -10.18
N MET A 186 -4.16 7.11 -9.81
CA MET A 186 -4.62 7.08 -8.43
C MET A 186 -5.53 5.88 -8.15
N ILE A 187 -5.15 5.12 -7.13
CA ILE A 187 -5.93 4.03 -6.56
C ILE A 187 -6.47 4.50 -5.21
N GLY A 188 -7.75 4.28 -4.93
CA GLY A 188 -8.35 4.60 -3.63
C GLY A 188 -9.20 3.45 -3.09
N LEU A 189 -9.45 3.43 -1.78
CA LEU A 189 -10.28 2.39 -1.17
C LEU A 189 -11.73 2.49 -1.67
N ARG A 190 -12.29 1.38 -2.15
CA ARG A 190 -13.68 1.32 -2.64
C ARG A 190 -14.40 0.05 -2.18
N THR A 191 -15.72 0.12 -2.15
CA THR A 191 -16.62 -1.03 -2.05
C THR A 191 -17.44 -1.19 -3.32
N ALA A 192 -18.13 -2.34 -3.47
CA ALA A 192 -18.89 -2.62 -4.69
C ALA A 192 -20.02 -1.60 -4.88
N GLY A 193 -20.04 -0.96 -6.06
CA GLY A 193 -21.05 0.04 -6.42
C GLY A 193 -20.75 1.48 -5.98
N GLU A 194 -19.63 1.73 -5.29
CA GLU A 194 -19.19 3.10 -5.02
C GLU A 194 -18.60 3.76 -6.28
N ASP A 195 -18.86 5.06 -6.44
CA ASP A 195 -18.34 5.85 -7.56
C ASP A 195 -16.81 5.98 -7.52
N ALA A 196 -16.20 6.06 -8.70
CA ALA A 196 -14.77 6.30 -8.89
C ALA A 196 -14.36 7.67 -8.34
N SER A 197 -15.20 8.71 -8.53
CA SER A 197 -14.97 10.07 -8.04
C SER A 197 -13.60 10.67 -8.41
N GLY A 198 -13.10 10.38 -9.61
CA GLY A 198 -11.83 10.88 -10.14
C GLY A 198 -10.62 9.98 -9.91
N LEU A 199 -10.81 8.77 -9.36
CA LEU A 199 -9.80 7.73 -9.33
C LEU A 199 -9.68 7.01 -10.66
N ASP A 200 -8.49 6.49 -10.95
CA ASP A 200 -8.26 5.57 -12.06
C ASP A 200 -8.68 4.15 -11.71
N ALA A 201 -8.56 3.76 -10.44
CA ALA A 201 -8.96 2.44 -9.97
C ALA A 201 -9.38 2.41 -8.48
N GLY A 202 -10.16 1.40 -8.11
CA GLY A 202 -10.57 1.12 -6.73
C GLY A 202 -9.84 -0.09 -6.15
N LEU A 203 -9.22 0.06 -4.98
CA LEU A 203 -8.74 -1.06 -4.18
C LEU A 203 -9.92 -1.63 -3.37
N MET A 204 -10.36 -2.81 -3.77
CA MET A 204 -11.53 -3.49 -3.20
C MET A 204 -11.19 -4.21 -1.90
N PRO A 205 -12.18 -4.54 -1.05
CA PRO A 205 -11.95 -5.28 0.19
C PRO A 205 -11.24 -6.62 -0.09
N PRO A 206 -10.35 -7.07 0.81
CA PRO A 206 -9.53 -8.23 0.55
C PRO A 206 -10.34 -9.52 0.57
N THR A 207 -10.00 -10.43 -0.31
CA THR A 207 -10.44 -11.83 -0.27
C THR A 207 -9.29 -12.72 0.24
N GLU A 208 -9.64 -13.88 0.81
CA GLU A 208 -8.62 -14.86 1.17
C GLU A 208 -7.96 -15.43 -0.09
N LEU A 209 -6.63 -15.49 -0.08
CA LEU A 209 -5.86 -16.20 -1.10
C LEU A 209 -5.60 -17.62 -0.59
N SER A 210 -6.44 -18.56 -1.04
CA SER A 210 -6.19 -20.00 -0.85
C SER A 210 -4.98 -20.41 -1.68
N ARG A 211 -4.03 -21.10 -1.05
CA ARG A 211 -2.89 -21.73 -1.71
C ARG A 211 -3.22 -23.16 -2.08
#